data_AF-A0A9Q8Q8B1-F1
#
_entry.id   AF-A0A9Q8Q8B1-F1
#
_cell.length_a   1.000
_cell.length_b   1.000
_cell.length_c   1.000
_cell.angle_alpha   90.00
_cell.angle_beta   90.00
_cell.angle_gamma   90.00
#
_symmetry.space_group_name_H-M   'P 1'
#
loop_
_entity.id
_entity.type
_entity.pdbx_description
1 polymer ?
#
loop_
_entity_poly.entity_id
_entity_poly.type
_entity_poly.pdbx_seq_one_letter_code
_entity_poly.pdbx_strand_id
1 'polypeptide(L)'
;MIDPGSSQVSSRRRRNHRYGNSRDTDTSGDASQCKSCPEEKDRICSLTQVGMTSGDVSPKSPCVTRGLGLTEAALFELCDIVRAGLVGDNSPPETATESITTFLEAAAIDEMCSIPTIPLGTIRKTRLDKLLIDILSPENHIDAGPSYPWTHVETAQRLQRQWRARFRERFFDLDQSRYRALSKTGALRGVTFCNVVEPDGDLWQAAACNSLSEGEGNPQYEPGSDGIVDSTVERVTKGPQGVTALPLLSGSERLCSPFGSVKYAREGKLSEMHLCLISQVGKQIRILRGHRLRSPLAPRAGVRYDGWYIICQYGQKFNEETGLSRVEITLERASGQRPFDDVAKVPRPSQLDDWHLYEKYEGEIIRQRRGEQGFLDWKRAKAEETMDLEQWRQALELGKDLKLAKPSRSTRSMVGN
;
A
#
# COMPACT_ATOMS: atom_id res chain seq x y z
N MET A 1 -73.79 9.86 2.70
CA MET A 1 -74.22 9.16 1.47
C MET A 1 -73.00 8.48 0.88
N ILE A 2 -73.02 7.14 0.87
CA ILE A 2 -72.24 6.21 0.05
C ILE A 2 -70.73 6.12 0.32
N ASP A 3 -70.39 5.13 1.16
CA ASP A 3 -69.24 4.21 1.05
C ASP A 3 -69.43 3.33 -0.21
N PRO A 4 -68.41 2.75 -0.89
CA PRO A 4 -67.70 1.59 -0.33
C PRO A 4 -66.22 1.40 -0.80
N GLY A 5 -65.45 0.55 -0.12
CA GLY A 5 -65.01 -0.69 -0.77
C GLY A 5 -63.85 -1.40 -0.07
N SER A 6 -64.22 -2.38 0.75
CA SER A 6 -63.35 -3.41 1.33
C SER A 6 -62.86 -4.43 0.29
N SER A 7 -61.70 -5.04 0.51
CA SER A 7 -61.57 -6.50 0.41
C SER A 7 -60.42 -7.05 1.25
N GLN A 8 -60.75 -8.14 1.92
CA GLN A 8 -60.08 -8.80 3.01
C GLN A 8 -59.59 -10.19 2.55
N VAL A 9 -58.57 -10.71 3.24
CA VAL A 9 -58.41 -12.14 3.61
C VAL A 9 -57.96 -13.14 2.52
N SER A 10 -56.82 -13.81 2.73
CA SER A 10 -56.79 -15.20 3.23
C SER A 10 -55.39 -15.84 3.27
N SER A 11 -54.87 -15.95 4.48
CA SER A 11 -54.37 -17.17 5.14
C SER A 11 -54.10 -18.43 4.28
N ARG A 12 -52.89 -18.99 4.39
CA ARG A 12 -52.71 -20.45 4.54
C ARG A 12 -51.44 -20.81 5.32
N ARG A 13 -51.69 -21.33 6.53
CA ARG A 13 -50.78 -22.13 7.37
C ARG A 13 -50.36 -23.42 6.65
N ARG A 14 -49.14 -23.91 6.92
CA ARG A 14 -48.90 -25.30 7.37
C ARG A 14 -47.61 -25.43 8.20
N ARG A 15 -47.83 -25.70 9.49
CA ARG A 15 -47.03 -26.48 10.47
C ARG A 15 -46.66 -27.86 9.87
N ASN A 16 -45.72 -28.68 10.34
CA ASN A 16 -44.85 -28.83 11.52
C ASN A 16 -43.90 -30.02 11.21
N HIS A 17 -42.68 -30.11 11.78
CA HIS A 17 -42.36 -31.14 12.79
C HIS A 17 -40.92 -31.08 13.33
N ARG A 18 -40.85 -31.24 14.66
CA ARG A 18 -39.73 -31.49 15.58
C ARG A 18 -38.98 -32.79 15.28
N TYR A 19 -37.68 -32.78 15.59
CA TYR A 19 -36.97 -33.55 16.64
C TYR A 19 -35.75 -32.68 16.99
N GLY A 20 -35.31 -32.38 18.22
CA GLY A 20 -35.42 -33.08 19.48
C GLY A 20 -34.07 -33.75 19.81
N ASN A 21 -33.10 -33.03 20.39
CA ASN A 21 -32.33 -33.53 21.52
C ASN A 21 -31.42 -32.48 22.17
N SER A 22 -31.56 -32.42 23.49
CA SER A 22 -30.72 -31.76 24.49
C SER A 22 -29.51 -32.65 24.79
N ARG A 23 -28.37 -32.03 25.15
CA ARG A 23 -27.49 -32.51 26.21
C ARG A 23 -26.56 -31.40 26.67
N ASP A 24 -26.79 -30.99 27.91
CA ASP A 24 -25.84 -30.32 28.78
C ASP A 24 -24.64 -31.22 29.07
N THR A 25 -23.45 -30.62 29.19
CA THR A 25 -22.45 -31.02 30.18
C THR A 25 -21.49 -29.85 30.40
N ASP A 26 -21.53 -29.33 31.62
CA ASP A 26 -20.44 -28.61 32.28
C ASP A 26 -19.16 -29.43 32.28
N THR A 27 -18.00 -28.76 32.14
CA THR A 27 -16.82 -29.08 32.96
C THR A 27 -15.84 -27.92 33.01
N SER A 28 -15.76 -27.33 34.20
CA SER A 28 -14.66 -26.54 34.74
C SER A 28 -13.49 -27.43 35.18
N GLY A 29 -12.29 -26.88 35.19
CA GLY A 29 -11.07 -27.46 35.82
C GLY A 29 -10.03 -27.87 34.78
N ASP A 30 -8.73 -27.74 34.97
CA ASP A 30 -7.98 -27.20 36.09
C ASP A 30 -6.52 -26.99 35.62
N ALA A 31 -5.78 -26.17 36.37
CA ALA A 31 -4.37 -25.91 36.15
C ALA A 31 -3.48 -27.13 36.52
N SER A 32 -2.40 -27.36 35.76
CA SER A 32 -1.16 -28.04 36.20
C SER A 32 -0.17 -28.03 35.02
N GLN A 33 0.89 -27.22 34.99
CA GLN A 33 2.15 -27.34 35.72
C GLN A 33 2.66 -28.79 35.88
N CYS A 34 3.60 -29.19 35.02
CA CYS A 34 4.78 -30.01 35.33
C CYS A 34 5.81 -29.74 34.22
N LYS A 35 6.91 -29.04 34.51
CA LYS A 35 8.18 -29.52 35.08
C LYS A 35 9.04 -30.30 34.06
N SER A 36 10.10 -29.60 33.62
CA SER A 36 11.50 -30.02 33.67
C SER A 36 11.93 -31.32 32.97
N CYS A 37 12.71 -31.16 31.89
CA CYS A 37 14.07 -31.70 31.61
C CYS A 37 14.54 -32.99 32.33
N PRO A 38 15.40 -33.85 31.72
CA PRO A 38 16.65 -33.35 31.10
C PRO A 38 17.24 -34.10 29.90
N GLU A 39 18.26 -33.42 29.38
CA GLU A 39 19.38 -33.83 28.53
C GLU A 39 19.94 -35.22 28.84
N GLU A 40 20.31 -35.95 27.78
CA GLU A 40 21.29 -37.04 27.87
C GLU A 40 22.39 -36.79 26.84
N LYS A 41 23.58 -36.52 27.36
CA LYS A 41 24.85 -36.37 26.67
C LYS A 41 25.53 -37.74 26.55
N ASP A 42 26.51 -37.75 25.64
CA ASP A 42 27.65 -38.65 25.58
C ASP A 42 27.43 -40.03 24.96
N ARG A 43 27.97 -40.18 23.73
CA ARG A 43 28.86 -41.31 23.44
C ARG A 43 29.94 -40.91 22.45
N ILE A 44 31.12 -40.72 23.05
CA ILE A 44 32.45 -40.69 22.45
C ILE A 44 32.74 -42.06 21.84
N CYS A 45 33.21 -42.09 20.59
CA CYS A 45 33.98 -43.21 20.07
C CYS A 45 35.15 -42.66 19.26
N SER A 46 36.28 -42.54 19.95
CA SER A 46 37.60 -42.25 19.41
C SER A 46 38.26 -43.54 18.89
N LEU A 47 38.70 -43.53 17.63
CA LEU A 47 39.80 -44.37 17.19
C LEU A 47 40.78 -43.50 16.40
N THR A 48 42.04 -43.56 16.82
CA THR A 48 43.18 -42.78 16.32
C THR A 48 44.08 -43.69 15.51
N GLN A 49 44.52 -43.26 14.31
CA GLN A 49 45.91 -43.36 13.82
C GLN A 49 46.01 -42.60 12.47
N VAL A 50 46.71 -41.44 12.42
CA VAL A 50 48.10 -41.24 11.92
C VAL A 50 48.25 -41.64 10.44
N GLY A 51 48.63 -40.80 9.48
CA GLY A 51 49.14 -39.43 9.46
C GLY A 51 49.37 -38.98 7.99
N MET A 52 50.17 -37.91 7.83
CA MET A 52 50.67 -37.30 6.58
C MET A 52 49.89 -36.10 6.02
N THR A 53 50.38 -34.92 6.40
CA THR A 53 50.70 -33.76 5.55
C THR A 53 50.06 -33.69 4.15
N SER A 54 49.09 -32.80 3.99
CA SER A 54 49.04 -31.87 2.85
C SER A 54 48.20 -30.66 3.24
N GLY A 55 48.78 -29.47 3.08
CA GLY A 55 48.05 -28.22 3.27
C GLY A 55 46.88 -28.15 2.30
N ASP A 56 45.67 -28.22 2.85
CA ASP A 56 44.44 -28.07 2.08
C ASP A 56 44.15 -26.57 1.97
N VAL A 57 44.86 -25.91 1.03
CA VAL A 57 44.39 -24.65 0.46
C VAL A 57 43.18 -25.02 -0.39
N SER A 58 42.01 -25.04 0.24
CA SER A 58 40.76 -25.06 -0.49
C SER A 58 40.74 -23.82 -1.37
N PRO A 59 40.73 -23.95 -2.71
CA PRO A 59 40.54 -22.79 -3.57
C PRO A 59 39.09 -22.37 -3.36
N LYS A 60 38.87 -21.34 -2.52
CA LYS A 60 37.62 -20.61 -2.52
C LYS A 60 37.53 -19.97 -3.90
N SER A 61 36.94 -20.68 -4.86
CA SER A 61 36.52 -20.09 -6.12
C SER A 61 35.77 -18.80 -5.77
N PRO A 62 36.26 -17.63 -6.19
CA PRO A 62 35.62 -16.38 -5.83
C PRO A 62 34.24 -16.38 -6.49
N CYS A 63 33.20 -16.47 -5.66
CA CYS A 63 31.84 -16.42 -6.15
C CYS A 63 31.57 -15.06 -6.80
N VAL A 64 30.95 -15.08 -7.97
CA VAL A 64 30.88 -13.91 -8.86
C VAL A 64 30.06 -12.79 -8.21
N THR A 65 28.97 -13.16 -7.53
CA THR A 65 28.09 -12.19 -6.84
C THR A 65 28.77 -11.43 -5.70
N ARG A 66 29.69 -12.04 -4.93
CA ARG A 66 30.42 -11.30 -3.88
C ARG A 66 31.39 -10.26 -4.45
N GLY A 67 31.83 -10.42 -5.69
CA GLY A 67 32.67 -9.44 -6.38
C GLY A 67 31.94 -8.14 -6.71
N LEU A 68 30.60 -8.13 -6.70
CA LEU A 68 29.79 -6.96 -7.08
C LEU A 68 29.60 -5.93 -5.97
N GLY A 69 29.97 -6.24 -4.72
CA GLY A 69 29.95 -5.27 -3.60
C GLY A 69 28.56 -4.70 -3.23
N LEU A 70 27.47 -5.24 -3.78
CA LEU A 70 26.11 -4.75 -3.54
C LEU A 70 25.62 -5.14 -2.13
N THR A 71 25.25 -4.14 -1.34
CA THR A 71 24.60 -4.35 -0.03
C THR A 71 23.14 -4.76 -0.21
N GLU A 72 22.54 -5.41 0.80
CA GLU A 72 21.11 -5.79 0.75
C GLU A 72 20.20 -4.57 0.51
N ALA A 73 20.53 -3.41 1.10
CA ALA A 73 19.76 -2.18 0.94
C ALA A 73 19.88 -1.62 -0.48
N ALA A 74 21.09 -1.59 -1.06
CA ALA A 74 21.30 -1.15 -2.43
C ALA A 74 20.57 -2.06 -3.43
N LEU A 75 20.60 -3.39 -3.20
CA LEU A 75 19.90 -4.36 -4.04
C LEU A 75 18.38 -4.23 -3.95
N PHE A 76 17.84 -3.93 -2.77
CA PHE A 76 16.41 -3.63 -2.59
C PHE A 76 15.98 -2.39 -3.39
N GLU A 77 16.71 -1.27 -3.25
CA GLU A 77 16.42 -0.05 -4.00
C GLU A 77 16.52 -0.28 -5.52
N LEU A 78 17.53 -1.03 -5.95
CA LEU A 78 17.72 -1.38 -7.36
C LEU A 78 16.54 -2.19 -7.91
N CYS A 79 16.06 -3.18 -7.13
CA CYS A 79 14.87 -3.95 -7.49
C CYS A 79 13.63 -3.05 -7.61
N ASP A 80 13.41 -2.13 -6.67
CA ASP A 80 12.27 -1.20 -6.71
C ASP A 80 12.34 -0.26 -7.93
N ILE A 81 13.52 0.26 -8.26
CA ILE A 81 13.72 1.14 -9.42
C ILE A 81 13.40 0.41 -10.73
N VAL A 82 13.94 -0.80 -10.89
CA VAL A 82 13.74 -1.58 -12.12
C VAL A 82 12.28 -2.01 -12.25
N ARG A 83 11.66 -2.51 -11.17
CA ARG A 83 10.24 -2.87 -11.16
C ARG A 83 9.33 -1.69 -11.47
N ALA A 84 9.66 -0.48 -10.99
CA ALA A 84 8.88 0.72 -11.28
C ALA A 84 8.90 1.05 -12.78
N GLY A 85 10.02 0.83 -13.46
CA GLY A 85 10.12 1.03 -14.91
C GLY A 85 9.53 -0.11 -15.75
N LEU A 86 9.42 -1.33 -15.21
CA LEU A 86 8.77 -2.45 -15.91
C LEU A 86 7.24 -2.33 -15.94
N VAL A 87 6.65 -1.75 -14.89
CA VAL A 87 5.19 -1.65 -14.71
C VAL A 87 4.66 -0.26 -15.09
N GLY A 88 5.53 0.75 -15.22
CA GLY A 88 5.14 2.12 -15.53
C GLY A 88 5.37 2.52 -16.99
N ASP A 89 4.82 3.67 -17.37
CA ASP A 89 4.95 4.23 -18.73
C ASP A 89 6.39 4.67 -19.09
N ASN A 90 7.31 4.68 -18.13
CA ASN A 90 8.69 5.08 -18.32
C ASN A 90 9.61 3.86 -18.23
N SER A 91 10.52 3.70 -19.19
CA SER A 91 11.55 2.68 -19.10
C SER A 91 12.42 2.87 -17.84
N PRO A 92 12.89 1.77 -17.22
CA PRO A 92 13.80 1.87 -16.10
C PRO A 92 15.12 2.52 -16.54
N PRO A 93 15.83 3.22 -15.64
CA PRO A 93 17.13 3.79 -15.94
C PRO A 93 18.09 2.72 -16.49
N GLU A 94 18.81 3.03 -17.57
CA GLU A 94 19.72 2.10 -18.23
C GLU A 94 20.78 1.56 -17.25
N THR A 95 21.39 2.43 -16.45
CA THR A 95 22.38 2.06 -15.43
C THR A 95 21.84 1.10 -14.36
N ALA A 96 20.58 1.28 -13.97
CA ALA A 96 19.92 0.39 -13.02
C ALA A 96 19.63 -0.98 -13.66
N THR A 97 19.23 -0.97 -14.93
CA THR A 97 18.98 -2.17 -15.73
C THR A 97 20.27 -2.97 -15.92
N GLU A 98 21.37 -2.33 -16.32
CA GLU A 98 22.69 -2.97 -16.45
C GLU A 98 23.19 -3.57 -15.13
N SER A 99 23.03 -2.83 -14.03
CA SER A 99 23.45 -3.27 -12.70
C SER A 99 22.66 -4.50 -12.25
N ILE A 100 21.33 -4.51 -12.42
CA ILE A 100 20.51 -5.66 -12.02
C ILE A 100 20.76 -6.85 -12.94
N THR A 101 21.00 -6.61 -14.22
CA THR A 101 21.32 -7.65 -15.20
C THR A 101 22.63 -8.36 -14.83
N THR A 102 23.69 -7.58 -14.62
CA THR A 102 24.99 -8.10 -14.20
C THR A 102 24.86 -8.92 -12.92
N PHE A 103 24.05 -8.44 -11.97
CA PHE A 103 23.78 -9.17 -10.73
C PHE A 103 23.01 -10.49 -10.96
N LEU A 104 21.95 -10.49 -11.77
CA LEU A 104 21.16 -11.69 -12.04
C LEU A 104 21.96 -12.74 -12.82
N GLU A 105 22.79 -12.32 -13.76
CA GLU A 105 23.70 -13.23 -14.49
C GLU A 105 24.72 -13.86 -13.56
N ALA A 106 25.38 -13.06 -12.72
CA ALA A 106 26.31 -13.56 -11.70
C ALA A 106 25.63 -14.54 -10.74
N ALA A 107 24.42 -14.21 -10.28
CA ALA A 107 23.63 -15.08 -9.41
C ALA A 107 23.28 -16.40 -10.09
N ALA A 108 22.91 -16.36 -11.37
CA ALA A 108 22.55 -17.55 -12.12
C ALA A 108 23.75 -18.47 -12.35
N ILE A 109 24.93 -17.89 -12.63
CA ILE A 109 26.20 -18.63 -12.75
C ILE A 109 26.55 -19.29 -11.40
N ASP A 110 26.49 -18.53 -10.30
CA ASP A 110 26.79 -19.05 -8.97
C ASP A 110 25.86 -20.23 -8.60
N GLU A 111 24.55 -20.11 -8.85
CA GLU A 111 23.58 -21.19 -8.62
C GLU A 111 23.81 -22.40 -9.54
N MET A 112 24.21 -22.21 -10.81
CA MET A 112 24.59 -23.31 -11.71
C MET A 112 25.82 -24.07 -11.21
N CYS A 113 26.80 -23.36 -10.67
CA CYS A 113 27.99 -23.94 -10.05
C CYS A 113 27.70 -24.57 -8.67
N SER A 114 26.43 -24.64 -8.25
CA SER A 114 26.01 -25.10 -6.92
C SER A 114 26.69 -24.32 -5.79
N ILE A 115 26.95 -23.03 -6.01
CA ILE A 115 27.48 -22.09 -5.03
C ILE A 115 26.30 -21.24 -4.52
N PRO A 116 25.67 -21.61 -3.39
CA PRO A 116 24.48 -20.95 -2.88
C PRO A 116 24.79 -19.56 -2.27
N THR A 117 25.06 -18.56 -3.09
CA THR A 117 25.53 -17.24 -2.62
C THR A 117 24.42 -16.39 -2.01
N ILE A 118 23.21 -16.47 -2.57
CA ILE A 118 22.08 -15.67 -2.10
C ILE A 118 21.26 -16.51 -1.13
N PRO A 119 21.14 -16.11 0.15
CA PRO A 119 20.27 -16.79 1.10
C PRO A 119 18.82 -16.35 0.93
N LEU A 120 17.88 -17.21 1.33
CA LEU A 120 16.44 -16.92 1.27
C LEU A 120 16.05 -15.61 1.98
N GLY A 121 16.76 -15.28 3.08
CA GLY A 121 16.54 -14.04 3.82
C GLY A 121 16.80 -12.79 2.98
N THR A 122 17.83 -12.81 2.14
CA THR A 122 18.14 -11.72 1.21
C THR A 122 17.07 -11.62 0.13
N ILE A 123 16.68 -12.73 -0.51
CA ILE A 123 15.58 -12.75 -1.50
C ILE A 123 14.31 -12.13 -0.92
N ARG A 124 13.94 -12.53 0.31
CA ARG A 124 12.76 -12.01 1.00
C ARG A 124 12.81 -10.50 1.20
N LYS A 125 13.95 -9.99 1.70
CA LYS A 125 14.17 -8.57 2.02
C LYS A 125 14.24 -7.71 0.76
N THR A 126 14.98 -8.15 -0.26
CA THR A 126 15.20 -7.39 -1.49
C THR A 126 14.09 -7.53 -2.51
N ARG A 127 13.15 -8.47 -2.29
CA ARG A 127 12.02 -8.77 -3.18
C ARG A 127 12.47 -9.22 -4.58
N LEU A 128 13.61 -9.91 -4.65
CA LEU A 128 14.11 -10.49 -5.90
C LEU A 128 13.08 -11.44 -6.53
N ASP A 129 12.35 -12.21 -5.72
CA ASP A 129 11.25 -13.07 -6.19
C ASP A 129 10.18 -12.28 -6.94
N LYS A 130 9.85 -11.07 -6.50
CA LYS A 130 8.87 -10.18 -7.14
C LYS A 130 9.43 -9.55 -8.41
N LEU A 131 10.70 -9.13 -8.39
CA LEU A 131 11.38 -8.68 -9.60
C LEU A 131 11.37 -9.77 -10.68
N LEU A 132 11.67 -11.03 -10.32
CA LEU A 132 11.61 -12.14 -11.27
C LEU A 132 10.20 -12.35 -11.82
N ILE A 133 9.15 -12.18 -11.01
CA ILE A 133 7.77 -12.27 -11.49
C ILE A 133 7.48 -11.15 -12.51
N ASP A 134 7.91 -9.92 -12.22
CA ASP A 134 7.66 -8.78 -13.10
C ASP A 134 8.44 -8.87 -14.42
N ILE A 135 9.68 -9.35 -14.39
CA ILE A 135 10.49 -9.63 -15.60
C ILE A 135 9.85 -10.72 -16.47
N LEU A 136 9.14 -11.66 -15.86
CA LEU A 136 8.52 -12.79 -16.56
C LEU A 136 7.07 -12.54 -16.98
N SER A 137 6.49 -11.40 -16.60
CA SER A 137 5.11 -11.07 -16.90
C SER A 137 4.98 -10.56 -18.34
N PRO A 138 4.19 -11.21 -19.21
CA PRO A 138 4.03 -10.79 -20.60
C PRO A 138 3.38 -9.42 -20.75
N GLU A 139 2.57 -9.00 -19.77
CA GLU A 139 1.91 -7.68 -19.74
C GLU A 139 2.92 -6.54 -19.69
N ASN A 140 4.04 -6.75 -19.00
CA ASN A 140 5.14 -5.79 -18.91
C ASN A 140 5.99 -5.75 -20.20
N HIS A 141 5.57 -6.46 -21.26
CA HIS A 141 6.31 -6.58 -22.52
C HIS A 141 5.59 -5.99 -23.73
N ILE A 142 4.34 -5.54 -23.54
CA ILE A 142 3.46 -5.14 -24.65
C ILE A 142 3.91 -3.81 -25.28
N ASP A 143 4.51 -2.90 -24.51
CA ASP A 143 4.94 -1.56 -24.95
C ASP A 143 6.45 -1.33 -24.92
N ALA A 144 7.23 -2.35 -24.59
CA ALA A 144 8.68 -2.27 -24.59
C ALA A 144 9.18 -2.31 -26.05
N GLY A 145 9.47 -1.12 -26.60
CA GLY A 145 10.03 -0.98 -27.94
C GLY A 145 11.34 -1.78 -28.15
N PRO A 146 11.90 -1.76 -29.38
CA PRO A 146 13.05 -2.60 -29.78
C PRO A 146 14.33 -2.44 -28.93
N SER A 147 14.37 -1.46 -28.04
CA SER A 147 15.54 -1.08 -27.25
C SER A 147 15.64 -1.76 -25.89
N TYR A 148 14.67 -2.62 -25.50
CA TYR A 148 14.78 -3.41 -24.29
C TYR A 148 15.35 -4.80 -24.59
N PRO A 149 16.56 -5.15 -24.11
CA PRO A 149 17.16 -6.44 -24.38
C PRO A 149 16.42 -7.54 -23.61
N TRP A 150 15.62 -8.33 -24.31
CA TRP A 150 14.92 -9.51 -23.80
C TRP A 150 15.84 -10.66 -23.33
N THR A 151 17.16 -10.42 -23.28
CA THR A 151 18.19 -11.34 -22.77
C THR A 151 18.00 -11.74 -21.31
N HIS A 152 17.13 -11.06 -20.57
CA HIS A 152 16.94 -11.28 -19.13
C HIS A 152 15.84 -12.30 -18.79
N VAL A 153 14.93 -12.61 -19.73
CA VAL A 153 13.82 -13.54 -19.48
C VAL A 153 14.36 -14.94 -19.19
N GLU A 154 15.30 -15.44 -20.01
CA GLU A 154 15.88 -16.77 -19.80
C GLU A 154 16.64 -16.87 -18.48
N THR A 155 17.45 -15.86 -18.15
CA THR A 155 18.19 -15.78 -16.88
C THR A 155 17.24 -15.74 -15.69
N ALA A 156 16.18 -14.94 -15.76
CA ALA A 156 15.16 -14.85 -14.72
C ALA A 156 14.39 -16.17 -14.54
N GLN A 157 13.99 -16.82 -15.64
CA GLN A 157 13.33 -18.13 -15.60
C GLN A 157 14.24 -19.19 -14.96
N ARG A 158 15.52 -19.21 -15.34
CA ARG A 158 16.51 -20.16 -14.81
C ARG A 158 16.68 -19.97 -13.31
N LEU A 159 16.90 -18.74 -12.85
CA LEU A 159 17.00 -18.42 -11.43
C LEU A 159 15.75 -18.82 -10.66
N GLN A 160 14.56 -18.52 -11.20
CA GLN A 160 13.30 -18.89 -10.56
C GLN A 160 13.18 -20.41 -10.39
N ARG A 161 13.55 -21.21 -11.39
CA ARG A 161 13.56 -22.68 -11.29
C ARG A 161 14.57 -23.17 -10.25
N GLN A 162 15.79 -22.62 -10.26
CA GLN A 162 16.86 -22.99 -9.32
C GLN A 162 16.47 -22.68 -7.87
N TRP A 163 15.95 -21.49 -7.59
CA TRP A 163 15.51 -21.10 -6.26
C TRP A 163 14.29 -21.91 -5.79
N ARG A 164 13.34 -22.23 -6.68
CA ARG A 164 12.24 -23.15 -6.36
C ARG A 164 12.75 -24.55 -5.99
N ALA A 165 13.72 -25.08 -6.74
CA ALA A 165 14.31 -26.39 -6.44
C ALA A 165 15.10 -26.40 -5.12
N ARG A 166 15.87 -25.34 -4.86
CA ARG A 166 16.74 -25.20 -3.68
C ARG A 166 15.95 -24.93 -2.39
N PHE A 167 15.01 -24.00 -2.42
CA PHE A 167 14.30 -23.55 -1.21
C PHE A 167 12.93 -24.22 -1.03
N ARG A 168 12.37 -24.83 -2.08
CA ARG A 168 11.10 -25.58 -2.07
C ARG A 168 9.96 -24.72 -1.50
N GLU A 169 9.15 -25.29 -0.60
CA GLU A 169 8.01 -24.65 0.06
C GLU A 169 8.35 -23.26 0.62
N ARG A 170 9.56 -23.09 1.17
CA ARG A 170 9.98 -21.82 1.77
C ARG A 170 10.07 -20.67 0.75
N PHE A 171 10.27 -20.97 -0.53
CA PHE A 171 10.24 -19.96 -1.60
C PHE A 171 8.81 -19.50 -1.89
N PHE A 172 7.86 -20.43 -1.90
CA PHE A 172 6.45 -20.12 -2.11
C PHE A 172 5.84 -19.38 -0.90
N ASP A 173 6.36 -19.66 0.30
CA ASP A 173 5.94 -19.01 1.55
C ASP A 173 6.56 -17.61 1.78
N LEU A 174 7.30 -17.04 0.82
CA LEU A 174 7.93 -15.73 0.99
C LEU A 174 6.91 -14.64 1.35
N ASP A 175 5.79 -14.58 0.64
CA ASP A 175 4.72 -13.62 0.93
C ASP A 175 4.01 -13.92 2.25
N GLN A 176 3.83 -15.20 2.60
CA GLN A 176 3.28 -15.56 3.92
C GLN A 176 4.23 -15.14 5.05
N SER A 177 5.54 -15.22 4.83
CA SER A 177 6.54 -14.71 5.77
C SER A 177 6.51 -13.18 5.87
N ARG A 178 6.30 -12.45 4.76
CA ARG A 178 6.15 -10.98 4.77
C ARG A 178 4.87 -10.58 5.50
N TYR A 179 3.77 -11.26 5.20
CA TYR A 179 2.47 -11.10 5.85
C TYR A 179 2.57 -11.22 7.38
N ARG A 180 3.21 -12.28 7.88
CA ARG A 180 3.43 -12.47 9.34
C ARG A 180 4.32 -11.39 9.96
N ALA A 181 5.15 -10.72 9.16
CA ALA A 181 6.03 -9.65 9.63
C ALA A 181 5.31 -8.28 9.70
N LEU A 182 4.21 -8.08 8.96
CA LEU A 182 3.51 -6.79 8.87
C LEU A 182 3.17 -6.18 10.24
N SER A 183 2.59 -6.95 11.14
CA SER A 183 2.17 -6.47 12.47
C SER A 183 3.28 -6.44 13.51
N LYS A 184 4.31 -7.28 13.37
CA LYS A 184 5.40 -7.41 14.35
C LYS A 184 6.52 -6.40 14.14
N THR A 185 6.97 -6.27 12.89
CA THR A 185 8.15 -5.50 12.51
C THR A 185 7.93 -4.64 11.26
N GLY A 186 6.77 -4.75 10.63
CA GLY A 186 6.44 -4.10 9.36
C GLY A 186 5.52 -2.88 9.52
N ALA A 187 4.85 -2.52 8.42
CA ALA A 187 4.08 -1.29 8.27
C ALA A 187 2.83 -1.17 9.17
N LEU A 188 2.38 -2.26 9.80
CA LEU A 188 1.23 -2.26 10.72
C LEU A 188 1.66 -2.30 12.20
N ARG A 189 2.96 -2.14 12.47
CA ARG A 189 3.45 -2.06 13.84
C ARG A 189 2.80 -0.87 14.56
N GLY A 190 2.16 -1.13 15.69
CA GLY A 190 1.48 -0.10 16.48
C GLY A 190 0.07 0.25 16.02
N VAL A 191 -0.47 -0.46 15.02
CA VAL A 191 -1.87 -0.35 14.60
C VAL A 191 -2.59 -1.65 14.95
N THR A 192 -3.73 -1.54 15.61
CA THR A 192 -4.56 -2.66 16.03
C THR A 192 -5.97 -2.51 15.50
N PHE A 193 -6.72 -3.61 15.42
CA PHE A 193 -8.12 -3.54 15.04
C PHE A 193 -8.99 -3.19 16.24
N CYS A 194 -9.90 -2.22 16.08
CA CYS A 194 -10.88 -1.83 17.11
C CYS A 194 -11.67 -3.05 17.57
N ASN A 195 -11.74 -3.31 18.88
CA ASN A 195 -12.51 -4.43 19.43
C ASN A 195 -14.02 -4.15 19.49
N VAL A 196 -14.44 -2.91 19.22
CA VAL A 196 -15.84 -2.49 19.29
C VAL A 196 -16.53 -2.83 17.97
N VAL A 197 -17.52 -3.72 18.03
CA VAL A 197 -18.33 -4.17 16.89
C VAL A 197 -19.44 -3.15 16.65
N GLU A 198 -19.09 -1.91 16.28
CA GLU A 198 -20.09 -1.00 15.71
C GLU A 198 -20.19 -1.27 14.20
N PRO A 199 -21.42 -1.33 13.63
CA PRO A 199 -21.64 -1.62 12.21
C PRO A 199 -20.87 -0.68 11.28
N ASP A 200 -20.74 0.59 11.69
CA ASP A 200 -20.03 1.68 10.99
C ASP A 200 -18.76 2.14 11.72
N GLY A 201 -18.32 1.42 12.75
CA GLY A 201 -17.14 1.80 13.55
C GLY A 201 -15.84 1.62 12.77
N ASP A 202 -14.89 2.52 13.01
CA ASP A 202 -13.54 2.44 12.44
C ASP A 202 -12.92 1.08 12.76
N LEU A 203 -12.51 0.35 11.72
CA LEU A 203 -11.92 -0.98 11.86
C LEU A 203 -10.56 -0.93 12.57
N TRP A 204 -9.86 0.19 12.45
CA TRP A 204 -8.49 0.36 12.89
C TRP A 204 -8.40 1.35 14.05
N GLN A 205 -7.43 1.09 14.94
CA GLN A 205 -7.04 1.95 16.05
C GLN A 205 -5.52 2.03 16.06
N ALA A 206 -4.99 3.24 15.94
CA ALA A 206 -3.57 3.48 16.22
C ALA A 206 -3.35 3.41 17.74
N ALA A 207 -2.24 2.82 18.17
CA ALA A 207 -1.80 2.94 19.56
C ALA A 207 -1.65 4.42 19.90
N ALA A 208 -2.20 4.84 21.05
CA ALA A 208 -2.10 6.22 21.50
C ALA A 208 -0.62 6.65 21.55
N CYS A 209 -0.24 7.59 20.68
CA CYS A 209 1.07 8.20 20.75
C CYS A 209 1.00 9.31 21.80
N ASN A 210 1.80 9.20 22.86
CA ASN A 210 1.98 10.29 23.81
C ASN A 210 2.48 11.50 23.02
N SER A 211 1.68 12.57 22.99
CA SER A 211 1.98 13.80 22.26
C SER A 211 3.41 14.23 22.55
N LEU A 212 4.28 14.17 21.55
CA LEU A 212 5.67 14.56 21.72
C LEU A 212 5.73 16.07 21.98
N SER A 213 6.38 16.40 23.08
CA SER A 213 6.75 17.75 23.51
C SER A 213 7.66 18.42 22.49
N GLU A 214 7.35 19.68 22.17
CA GLU A 214 8.23 20.75 21.67
C GLU A 214 9.42 20.32 20.78
N GLY A 215 9.20 20.26 19.45
CA GLY A 215 10.27 20.01 18.49
C GLY A 215 9.86 20.27 17.04
N GLU A 216 9.14 21.36 16.79
CA GLU A 216 8.48 21.68 15.51
C GLU A 216 9.44 22.11 14.37
N GLY A 217 10.72 21.71 14.43
CA GLY A 217 11.76 22.17 13.52
C GLY A 217 12.71 21.10 12.99
N ASN A 218 12.47 19.80 13.20
CA ASN A 218 13.40 18.77 12.72
C ASN A 218 12.98 18.18 11.37
N PRO A 219 13.79 18.27 10.29
CA PRO A 219 13.52 17.61 9.01
C PRO A 219 13.77 16.09 9.02
N GLN A 220 14.19 15.53 10.15
CA GLN A 220 14.41 14.10 10.35
C GLN A 220 13.34 13.53 11.29
N TYR A 221 12.22 13.07 10.73
CA TYR A 221 11.29 12.24 11.47
C TYR A 221 11.12 10.90 10.76
N GLU A 222 11.23 9.80 11.51
CA GLU A 222 10.96 8.46 11.03
C GLU A 222 9.44 8.20 10.94
N PRO A 223 8.98 7.40 9.96
CA PRO A 223 7.56 7.12 9.76
C PRO A 223 6.92 6.48 11.00
N GLY A 224 5.83 7.09 11.50
CA GLY A 224 4.99 6.52 12.55
C GLY A 224 5.07 7.20 13.93
N SER A 225 5.85 8.28 14.08
CA SER A 225 6.05 8.95 15.39
C SER A 225 5.94 10.48 15.35
N ASP A 226 5.37 11.08 14.30
CA ASP A 226 5.47 12.51 14.01
C ASP A 226 4.23 13.35 14.39
N GLY A 227 3.25 12.72 15.05
CA GLY A 227 1.99 13.37 15.42
C GLY A 227 1.19 13.87 14.21
N ILE A 228 1.39 13.30 13.01
CA ILE A 228 0.67 13.69 11.79
C ILE A 228 -0.76 13.13 11.77
N VAL A 229 -1.03 12.01 12.44
CA VAL A 229 -2.35 11.35 12.42
C VAL A 229 -2.86 11.21 13.85
N ASP A 230 -3.89 11.97 14.22
CA ASP A 230 -4.55 11.90 15.54
C ASP A 230 -5.81 11.03 15.53
N SER A 231 -6.27 10.60 14.35
CA SER A 231 -7.56 9.97 14.13
C SER A 231 -7.55 9.10 12.87
N THR A 232 -8.28 7.99 12.90
CA THR A 232 -8.59 7.13 11.75
C THR A 232 -9.69 7.69 10.86
N VAL A 233 -10.51 8.59 11.39
CA VAL A 233 -11.46 9.40 10.64
C VAL A 233 -10.72 10.53 9.92
N GLU A 234 -11.11 10.83 8.68
CA GLU A 234 -10.63 11.99 7.91
C GLU A 234 -10.99 13.31 8.61
N ARG A 235 -10.14 13.69 9.58
CA ARG A 235 -10.22 14.89 10.40
C ARG A 235 -8.88 15.60 10.38
N VAL A 236 -8.95 16.91 10.53
CA VAL A 236 -7.76 17.75 10.62
C VAL A 236 -7.00 17.43 11.90
N THR A 237 -5.71 17.14 11.76
CA THR A 237 -4.83 16.89 12.90
C THR A 237 -4.50 18.20 13.60
N LYS A 238 -4.72 18.26 14.91
CA LYS A 238 -4.45 19.44 15.73
C LYS A 238 -3.30 19.19 16.70
N GLY A 239 -2.29 20.05 16.63
CA GLY A 239 -1.24 20.18 17.63
C GLY A 239 -1.54 21.29 18.65
N PRO A 240 -0.66 21.49 19.63
CA PRO A 240 -0.82 22.53 20.66
C PRO A 240 -0.99 23.95 20.08
N GLN A 241 -0.41 24.21 18.91
CA GLN A 241 -0.41 25.53 18.25
C GLN A 241 -1.47 25.69 17.16
N GLY A 242 -2.33 24.68 16.95
CA GLY A 242 -3.39 24.71 15.95
C GLY A 242 -3.34 23.55 14.98
N VAL A 243 -3.80 23.77 13.75
CA VAL A 243 -3.86 22.73 12.71
C VAL A 243 -2.46 22.42 12.18
N THR A 244 -2.04 21.17 12.22
CA THR A 244 -0.70 20.76 11.77
C THR A 244 -0.71 19.88 10.52
N ALA A 245 -1.80 19.17 10.25
CA ALA A 245 -1.96 18.36 9.05
C ALA A 245 -3.42 18.29 8.58
N LEU A 246 -3.62 18.23 7.27
CA LEU A 246 -4.90 18.03 6.61
C LEU A 246 -4.85 16.74 5.80
N PRO A 247 -5.62 15.70 6.19
CA PRO A 247 -5.80 14.53 5.37
C PRO A 247 -6.86 14.77 4.30
N LEU A 248 -6.51 14.46 3.06
CA LEU A 248 -7.36 14.45 1.88
C LEU A 248 -7.57 12.99 1.48
N LEU A 249 -8.52 12.32 2.14
CA LEU A 249 -8.81 10.89 1.94
C LEU A 249 -10.04 10.68 1.04
N SER A 250 -10.96 11.63 1.04
CA SER A 250 -12.18 11.65 0.21
C SER A 250 -12.39 13.02 -0.42
N GLY A 251 -13.41 13.12 -1.29
CA GLY A 251 -13.69 14.32 -2.07
C GLY A 251 -12.94 14.33 -3.40
N SER A 252 -12.73 15.52 -3.96
CA SER A 252 -12.12 15.71 -5.27
C SER A 252 -11.11 16.84 -5.29
N GLU A 253 -10.03 16.68 -6.07
CA GLU A 253 -9.09 17.75 -6.36
C GLU A 253 -9.05 18.05 -7.85
N ARG A 254 -8.83 19.32 -8.18
CA ARG A 254 -8.55 19.78 -9.54
C ARG A 254 -7.27 20.60 -9.56
N LEU A 255 -6.45 20.37 -10.57
CA LEU A 255 -5.28 21.19 -10.83
C LEU A 255 -5.73 22.53 -11.38
N CYS A 256 -5.38 23.62 -10.70
CA CYS A 256 -5.75 24.98 -11.10
C CYS A 256 -4.65 25.69 -11.89
N SER A 257 -3.40 25.28 -11.69
CA SER A 257 -2.23 25.88 -12.32
C SER A 257 -1.16 24.82 -12.57
N PRO A 258 -0.34 24.96 -13.63
CA PRO A 258 0.84 24.12 -13.82
C PRO A 258 1.86 24.28 -12.68
N PHE A 259 1.80 25.37 -11.90
CA PHE A 259 2.74 25.69 -10.82
C PHE A 259 2.40 25.05 -9.46
N GLY A 260 1.57 24.01 -9.43
CA GLY A 260 1.31 23.24 -8.19
C GLY A 260 0.22 23.82 -7.28
N SER A 261 -0.64 24.70 -7.79
CA SER A 261 -1.87 25.09 -7.10
C SER A 261 -3.01 24.11 -7.41
N VAL A 262 -3.68 23.66 -6.37
CA VAL A 262 -4.76 22.68 -6.43
C VAL A 262 -5.98 23.18 -5.69
N LYS A 263 -7.16 22.87 -6.22
CA LYS A 263 -8.43 23.15 -5.57
C LYS A 263 -9.05 21.84 -5.11
N TYR A 264 -9.12 21.69 -3.80
CA TYR A 264 -9.82 20.60 -3.13
C TYR A 264 -11.28 20.96 -2.90
N ALA A 265 -12.17 19.99 -3.08
CA ALA A 265 -13.59 20.12 -2.78
C ALA A 265 -14.12 18.86 -2.10
N ARG A 266 -14.88 19.06 -1.01
CA ARG A 266 -15.56 18.01 -0.25
C ARG A 266 -17.00 18.40 -0.03
N GLU A 267 -17.89 17.43 -0.07
CA GLU A 267 -19.31 17.59 0.25
C GLU A 267 -19.69 16.58 1.34
N GLY A 268 -20.49 17.01 2.32
CA GLY A 268 -20.90 16.15 3.43
C GLY A 268 -21.68 16.92 4.49
N LYS A 269 -21.89 16.29 5.65
CA LYS A 269 -22.55 16.96 6.78
C LYS A 269 -21.66 18.05 7.34
N LEU A 270 -22.25 19.10 7.92
CA LEU A 270 -21.48 20.20 8.52
C LEU A 270 -20.48 19.72 9.58
N SER A 271 -20.82 18.68 10.34
CA SER A 271 -19.95 18.06 11.36
C SER A 271 -18.72 17.35 10.80
N GLU A 272 -18.73 17.01 9.50
CA GLU A 272 -17.62 16.36 8.79
C GLU A 272 -16.71 17.39 8.11
N MET A 273 -17.16 18.65 8.00
CA MET A 273 -16.44 19.70 7.32
C MET A 273 -15.29 20.27 8.17
N HIS A 274 -14.19 20.62 7.52
CA HIS A 274 -12.97 21.13 8.15
C HIS A 274 -13.05 22.63 8.48
N LEU A 275 -14.09 23.04 9.22
CA LEU A 275 -14.36 24.45 9.52
C LEU A 275 -13.20 25.18 10.21
N CYS A 276 -12.38 24.47 10.97
CA CYS A 276 -11.22 25.05 11.64
C CYS A 276 -10.17 25.63 10.67
N LEU A 277 -10.17 25.20 9.40
CA LEU A 277 -9.23 25.68 8.38
C LEU A 277 -9.49 27.13 7.95
N ILE A 278 -10.68 27.68 8.23
CA ILE A 278 -10.98 29.11 7.99
C ILE A 278 -9.93 30.00 8.67
N SER A 279 -9.53 29.63 9.90
CA SER A 279 -8.51 30.35 10.68
C SER A 279 -7.06 30.10 10.24
N GLN A 280 -6.86 29.26 9.23
CA GLN A 280 -5.55 28.80 8.77
C GLN A 280 -5.20 29.29 7.36
N VAL A 281 -6.06 30.13 6.76
CA VAL A 281 -5.75 30.79 5.48
C VAL A 281 -4.45 31.61 5.63
N GLY A 282 -3.55 31.46 4.66
CA GLY A 282 -2.21 32.05 4.65
C GLY A 282 -1.15 31.25 5.39
N LYS A 283 -1.52 30.18 6.12
CA LYS A 283 -0.56 29.36 6.89
C LYS A 283 -0.13 28.12 6.12
N GLN A 284 1.06 27.63 6.44
CA GLN A 284 1.57 26.35 5.96
C GLN A 284 1.01 25.20 6.79
N ILE A 285 0.56 24.15 6.11
CA ILE A 285 0.05 22.91 6.70
C ILE A 285 0.62 21.70 5.97
N ARG A 286 0.72 20.57 6.67
CA ARG A 286 1.10 19.29 6.06
C ARG A 286 -0.09 18.69 5.32
N ILE A 287 0.11 18.17 4.12
CA ILE A 287 -0.93 17.47 3.35
C ILE A 287 -0.65 15.98 3.31
N LEU A 288 -1.66 15.19 3.68
CA LEU A 288 -1.72 13.75 3.41
C LEU A 288 -2.74 13.49 2.31
N ARG A 289 -2.41 12.70 1.29
CA ARG A 289 -3.35 12.27 0.25
C ARG A 289 -3.62 10.77 0.36
N GLY A 290 -4.89 10.39 0.33
CA GLY A 290 -5.34 9.00 0.28
C GLY A 290 -5.60 8.52 -1.14
N HIS A 291 -5.42 7.22 -1.39
CA HIS A 291 -5.67 6.62 -2.71
C HIS A 291 -7.12 6.69 -3.20
N ARG A 292 -8.06 6.88 -2.27
CA ARG A 292 -9.51 7.02 -2.53
C ARG A 292 -9.92 8.43 -2.95
N LEU A 293 -9.01 9.39 -2.85
CA LEU A 293 -9.24 10.76 -3.25
C LEU A 293 -9.43 10.83 -4.78
N ARG A 294 -10.49 11.49 -5.25
CA ARG A 294 -10.69 11.77 -6.68
C ARG A 294 -9.78 12.89 -7.14
N SER A 295 -8.49 12.58 -7.29
CA SER A 295 -7.43 13.52 -7.62
C SER A 295 -6.43 12.91 -8.60
N PRO A 296 -5.90 13.69 -9.57
CA PRO A 296 -4.75 13.27 -10.38
C PRO A 296 -3.47 13.08 -9.55
N LEU A 297 -3.43 13.65 -8.34
CA LEU A 297 -2.28 13.59 -7.43
C LEU A 297 -2.42 12.48 -6.38
N ALA A 298 -3.55 11.77 -6.33
CA ALA A 298 -3.77 10.73 -5.34
C ALA A 298 -2.74 9.59 -5.52
N PRO A 299 -2.18 9.04 -4.43
CA PRO A 299 -1.32 7.87 -4.54
C PRO A 299 -2.10 6.66 -5.06
N ARG A 300 -1.40 5.70 -5.67
CA ARG A 300 -2.01 4.45 -6.17
C ARG A 300 -2.57 3.57 -5.06
N ALA A 301 -2.02 3.67 -3.86
CA ALA A 301 -2.40 2.88 -2.69
C ALA A 301 -2.09 3.62 -1.39
N GLY A 302 -2.82 3.28 -0.33
CA GLY A 302 -2.58 3.81 1.02
C GLY A 302 -2.78 5.31 1.16
N VAL A 303 -1.94 5.92 2.00
CA VAL A 303 -1.88 7.36 2.29
C VAL A 303 -0.44 7.82 2.11
N ARG A 304 -0.23 8.96 1.44
CA ARG A 304 1.08 9.54 1.17
C ARG A 304 1.19 10.95 1.75
N TYR A 305 2.35 11.26 2.33
CA TYR A 305 2.71 12.63 2.71
C TYR A 305 3.30 13.39 1.53
N ASP A 306 2.68 14.53 1.19
CA ASP A 306 3.00 15.28 -0.03
C ASP A 306 3.85 16.54 0.22
N GLY A 307 4.08 16.86 1.50
CA GLY A 307 4.84 18.02 1.95
C GLY A 307 3.96 19.11 2.56
N TRP A 308 4.55 20.29 2.68
CA TRP A 308 3.94 21.53 3.15
C TRP A 308 3.21 22.27 2.02
N TYR A 309 2.02 22.76 2.33
CA TYR A 309 1.18 23.56 1.45
C TYR A 309 0.65 24.78 2.20
N ILE A 310 0.48 25.89 1.49
CA ILE A 310 -0.18 27.11 1.97
C ILE A 310 -1.66 27.01 1.64
N ILE A 311 -2.52 27.30 2.61
CA ILE A 311 -3.95 27.47 2.36
C ILE A 311 -4.19 28.86 1.78
N CYS A 312 -4.35 28.97 0.47
CA CYS A 312 -4.53 30.26 -0.18
C CYS A 312 -5.95 30.80 0.01
N GLN A 313 -6.95 29.92 -0.04
CA GLN A 313 -8.36 30.30 0.08
C GLN A 313 -9.18 29.19 0.73
N TYR A 314 -10.21 29.58 1.46
CA TYR A 314 -11.24 28.69 1.99
C TYR A 314 -12.62 29.24 1.61
N GLY A 315 -13.49 28.37 1.09
CA GLY A 315 -14.87 28.66 0.78
C GLY A 315 -15.78 27.58 1.32
N GLN A 316 -16.97 27.97 1.74
CA GLN A 316 -18.02 27.04 2.16
C GLN A 316 -19.34 27.49 1.55
N LYS A 317 -20.12 26.52 1.08
CA LYS A 317 -21.49 26.72 0.62
C LYS A 317 -22.38 25.67 1.27
N PHE A 318 -23.50 26.09 1.82
CA PHE A 318 -24.54 25.19 2.25
C PHE A 318 -25.56 25.03 1.11
N ASN A 319 -25.96 23.80 0.83
CA ASN A 319 -27.03 23.50 -0.10
C ASN A 319 -28.28 23.15 0.70
N GLU A 320 -29.28 24.03 0.67
CA GLU A 320 -30.54 23.85 1.40
C GLU A 320 -31.36 22.67 0.88
N GLU A 321 -31.25 22.33 -0.42
CA GLU A 321 -32.03 21.25 -1.05
C GLU A 321 -31.53 19.87 -0.61
N THR A 322 -30.21 19.69 -0.55
CA THR A 322 -29.59 18.42 -0.14
C THR A 322 -29.31 18.34 1.35
N GLY A 323 -29.34 19.48 2.06
CA GLY A 323 -28.91 19.61 3.44
C GLY A 323 -27.40 19.40 3.64
N LEU A 324 -26.61 19.40 2.56
CA LEU A 324 -25.17 19.14 2.59
C LEU A 324 -24.37 20.45 2.52
N SER A 325 -23.22 20.44 3.18
CA SER A 325 -22.22 21.51 3.07
C SER A 325 -21.13 21.10 2.10
N ARG A 326 -20.77 22.02 1.21
CA ARG A 326 -19.61 21.91 0.32
C ARG A 326 -18.51 22.85 0.76
N VAL A 327 -17.34 22.30 1.05
CA VAL A 327 -16.13 23.05 1.33
C VAL A 327 -15.22 23.02 0.10
N GLU A 328 -14.65 24.17 -0.24
CA GLU A 328 -13.65 24.33 -1.28
C GLU A 328 -12.41 25.00 -0.72
N ILE A 329 -11.23 24.40 -0.95
CA ILE A 329 -9.95 24.89 -0.43
C ILE A 329 -8.98 25.03 -1.59
N THR A 330 -8.37 26.19 -1.74
CA THR A 330 -7.27 26.38 -2.69
C THR A 330 -5.96 26.23 -1.93
N LEU A 331 -5.14 25.29 -2.36
CA LEU A 331 -3.85 24.95 -1.78
C LEU A 331 -2.73 25.26 -2.78
N GLU A 332 -1.59 25.70 -2.27
CA GLU A 332 -0.37 25.91 -3.06
C GLU A 332 0.82 25.24 -2.38
N ARG A 333 1.59 24.45 -3.12
CA ARG A 333 2.72 23.72 -2.54
C ARG A 333 3.85 24.68 -2.17
N ALA A 334 4.35 24.61 -0.94
CA ALA A 334 5.44 25.46 -0.50
C ALA A 334 6.77 25.08 -1.20
N SER A 335 7.61 26.08 -1.48
CA SER A 335 8.91 25.91 -2.13
C SER A 335 9.96 25.32 -1.17
N GLY A 336 11.13 24.91 -1.72
CA GLY A 336 12.25 24.41 -0.92
C GLY A 336 12.13 22.97 -0.43
N GLN A 337 11.13 22.23 -0.88
CA GLN A 337 10.90 20.82 -0.52
C GLN A 337 11.26 19.90 -1.69
N ARG A 338 11.31 18.59 -1.43
CA ARG A 338 11.48 17.55 -2.46
C ARG A 338 10.53 17.82 -3.65
N PRO A 339 11.01 17.78 -4.91
CA PRO A 339 10.14 17.94 -6.08
C PRO A 339 8.95 16.99 -6.03
N PHE A 340 7.78 17.46 -6.49
CA PHE A 340 6.57 16.64 -6.42
C PHE A 340 6.69 15.38 -7.28
N ASP A 341 7.38 15.43 -8.41
CA ASP A 341 7.59 14.27 -9.28
C ASP A 341 8.28 13.10 -8.56
N ASP A 342 9.18 13.39 -7.63
CA ASP A 342 9.81 12.35 -6.80
C ASP A 342 8.87 11.81 -5.72
N VAL A 343 7.99 12.67 -5.20
CA VAL A 343 6.94 12.27 -4.25
C VAL A 343 5.88 11.42 -4.94
N ALA A 344 5.52 11.76 -6.19
CA ALA A 344 4.53 11.05 -7.00
C ALA A 344 4.92 9.61 -7.29
N LYS A 345 6.23 9.28 -7.29
CA LYS A 345 6.77 7.92 -7.40
C LYS A 345 6.41 7.02 -6.19
N VAL A 346 5.91 7.59 -5.11
CA VAL A 346 5.39 6.83 -3.96
C VAL A 346 3.88 6.61 -4.16
N PRO A 347 3.36 5.38 -4.00
CA PRO A 347 4.05 4.19 -3.50
C PRO A 347 4.97 3.50 -4.52
N ARG A 348 6.12 3.03 -4.04
CA ARG A 348 7.06 2.18 -4.78
C ARG A 348 6.49 0.76 -4.97
N PRO A 349 7.02 -0.04 -5.92
CA PRO A 349 6.57 -1.43 -6.12
C PRO A 349 6.58 -2.28 -4.84
N SER A 350 7.63 -2.22 -4.03
CA SER A 350 7.68 -2.88 -2.72
C SER A 350 6.55 -2.50 -1.78
N GLN A 351 6.13 -1.23 -1.80
CA GLN A 351 5.06 -0.69 -0.97
C GLN A 351 3.69 -1.10 -1.50
N LEU A 352 3.54 -1.26 -2.82
CA LEU A 352 2.33 -1.83 -3.44
C LEU A 352 2.17 -3.30 -3.08
N ASP A 353 3.25 -4.07 -3.07
CA ASP A 353 3.19 -5.44 -2.58
C ASP A 353 2.74 -5.50 -1.11
N ASP A 354 3.26 -4.61 -0.26
CA ASP A 354 2.84 -4.53 1.16
C ASP A 354 1.38 -4.11 1.30
N TRP A 355 0.90 -3.22 0.42
CA TRP A 355 -0.49 -2.85 0.34
C TRP A 355 -1.39 -4.05 0.04
N HIS A 356 -1.04 -4.90 -0.93
CA HIS A 356 -1.80 -6.11 -1.21
C HIS A 356 -1.83 -7.08 -0.02
N LEU A 357 -0.72 -7.21 0.71
CA LEU A 357 -0.68 -8.01 1.94
C LEU A 357 -1.54 -7.39 3.05
N TYR A 358 -1.59 -6.07 3.14
CA TYR A 358 -2.49 -5.34 4.03
C TYR A 358 -3.97 -5.60 3.68
N GLU A 359 -4.36 -5.51 2.41
CA GLU A 359 -5.74 -5.76 2.00
C GLU A 359 -6.16 -7.21 2.29
N LYS A 360 -5.25 -8.17 2.09
CA LYS A 360 -5.46 -9.56 2.50
C LYS A 360 -5.67 -9.66 4.01
N TYR A 361 -4.83 -8.98 4.81
CA TYR A 361 -4.94 -8.96 6.27
C TYR A 361 -6.28 -8.38 6.73
N GLU A 362 -6.69 -7.25 6.14
CA GLU A 362 -7.98 -6.60 6.42
C GLU A 362 -9.15 -7.53 6.10
N GLY A 363 -9.14 -8.15 4.92
CA GLY A 363 -10.17 -9.11 4.52
C GLY A 363 -10.24 -10.33 5.44
N GLU A 364 -9.11 -10.89 5.86
CA GLU A 364 -9.09 -12.03 6.80
C GLU A 364 -9.68 -11.66 8.17
N ILE A 365 -9.36 -10.48 8.69
CA ILE A 365 -9.91 -10.01 9.97
C ILE A 365 -11.41 -9.73 9.85
N ILE A 366 -11.87 -9.12 8.76
CA ILE A 366 -13.30 -8.92 8.51
C ILE A 366 -14.03 -10.26 8.43
N ARG A 367 -13.47 -11.24 7.70
CA ARG A 367 -14.03 -12.59 7.62
C ARG A 367 -14.12 -13.24 9.02
N GLN A 368 -13.08 -13.12 9.83
CA GLN A 368 -13.08 -13.67 11.19
C GLN A 368 -14.12 -13.02 12.10
N ARG A 369 -14.36 -11.71 11.95
CA ARG A 369 -15.22 -10.92 12.86
C ARG A 369 -16.68 -10.81 12.41
N ARG A 370 -16.91 -10.65 11.12
CA ARG A 370 -18.22 -10.40 10.49
C ARG A 370 -18.71 -11.61 9.67
N GLY A 371 -17.95 -12.71 9.67
CA GLY A 371 -18.26 -13.92 8.90
C GLY A 371 -18.05 -13.76 7.39
N GLU A 372 -18.37 -14.81 6.64
CA GLU A 372 -18.20 -14.81 5.18
C GLU A 372 -19.06 -13.74 4.50
N GLN A 373 -20.28 -13.50 5.01
CA GLN A 373 -21.16 -12.48 4.44
C GLN A 373 -20.55 -11.08 4.56
N GLY A 374 -20.04 -10.70 5.73
CA GLY A 374 -19.37 -9.41 5.91
C GLY A 374 -18.11 -9.26 5.05
N PHE A 375 -17.37 -10.35 4.82
CA PHE A 375 -16.25 -10.36 3.89
C PHE A 375 -16.67 -10.15 2.43
N LEU A 376 -17.75 -10.80 1.99
CA LEU A 376 -18.28 -10.63 0.64
C LEU A 376 -18.80 -9.20 0.41
N ASP A 377 -19.49 -8.63 1.40
CA ASP A 377 -19.98 -7.25 1.31
C ASP A 377 -18.82 -6.24 1.30
N TRP A 378 -17.78 -6.45 2.12
CA TRP A 378 -16.54 -5.65 2.06
C TRP A 378 -15.85 -5.76 0.70
N LYS A 379 -15.73 -6.97 0.14
CA LYS A 379 -15.16 -7.17 -1.19
C LYS A 379 -15.96 -6.45 -2.28
N ARG A 380 -17.30 -6.52 -2.22
CA ARG A 380 -18.18 -5.83 -3.16
C ARG A 380 -17.97 -4.32 -3.07
N ALA A 381 -17.96 -3.76 -1.86
CA ALA A 381 -17.77 -2.33 -1.63
C ALA A 381 -16.40 -1.84 -2.13
N LYS A 382 -15.33 -2.61 -1.91
CA LYS A 382 -13.99 -2.31 -2.46
C LYS A 382 -13.98 -2.31 -3.98
N ALA A 383 -14.59 -3.31 -4.60
CA ALA A 383 -14.66 -3.42 -6.06
C ALA A 383 -15.46 -2.27 -6.69
N GLU A 384 -16.59 -1.90 -6.09
CA GLU A 384 -17.40 -0.76 -6.50
C GLU A 384 -16.61 0.56 -6.39
N GLU A 385 -15.91 0.77 -5.28
CA GLU A 385 -15.05 1.94 -5.09
C GLU A 385 -13.92 2.02 -6.13
N THR A 386 -13.25 0.90 -6.44
CA THR A 386 -12.21 0.85 -7.47
C THR A 386 -12.79 1.20 -8.84
N MET A 387 -13.93 0.60 -9.21
CA MET A 387 -14.61 0.89 -10.47
C MET A 387 -15.02 2.36 -10.57
N ASP A 388 -15.59 2.94 -9.51
CA ASP A 388 -15.98 4.35 -9.47
C ASP A 388 -14.79 5.28 -9.70
N LEU A 389 -13.65 4.97 -9.09
CA LEU A 389 -12.42 5.74 -9.25
C LEU A 389 -11.84 5.62 -10.66
N GLU A 390 -11.87 4.43 -11.26
CA GLU A 390 -11.44 4.20 -12.63
C GLU A 390 -12.33 4.93 -13.65
N GLN A 391 -13.65 4.81 -13.50
CA GLN A 391 -14.62 5.54 -14.33
C GLN A 391 -14.41 7.05 -14.22
N TRP A 392 -14.14 7.55 -13.01
CA TRP A 392 -13.82 8.96 -12.80
C TRP A 392 -12.54 9.39 -13.53
N ARG A 393 -11.48 8.56 -13.49
CA ARG A 393 -10.22 8.83 -14.23
C ARG A 393 -10.44 8.86 -15.73
N GLN A 394 -11.14 7.86 -16.28
CA GLN A 394 -11.46 7.79 -17.71
C GLN A 394 -12.29 9.00 -18.16
N ALA A 395 -13.29 9.42 -17.37
CA ALA A 395 -14.07 10.61 -17.65
C ALA A 395 -13.22 11.89 -17.64
N LEU A 396 -12.20 11.96 -16.77
CA LEU A 396 -11.25 13.06 -16.73
C LEU A 396 -10.38 13.13 -17.99
N GLU A 397 -9.89 11.97 -18.46
CA GLU A 397 -9.09 11.85 -19.68
C GLU A 397 -9.88 12.25 -20.93
N LEU A 398 -11.07 11.66 -21.12
CA LEU A 398 -12.00 12.06 -22.20
C LEU A 398 -12.31 13.56 -22.15
N GLY A 399 -12.49 14.11 -20.94
CA GLY A 399 -12.71 15.53 -20.73
C GLY A 399 -11.51 16.43 -21.09
N LYS A 400 -10.27 15.92 -21.01
CA LYS A 400 -9.07 16.63 -21.50
C LYS A 400 -9.00 16.59 -23.02
N ASP A 401 -9.25 15.43 -23.63
CA ASP A 401 -9.20 15.24 -25.08
C ASP A 401 -10.24 16.11 -25.79
N LEU A 402 -11.46 16.17 -25.26
CA LEU A 402 -12.53 17.03 -25.78
C LEU A 402 -12.22 18.54 -25.65
N LYS A 403 -11.41 18.95 -24.66
CA LYS A 403 -10.96 20.35 -24.53
C LYS A 403 -9.86 20.70 -25.52
N LEU A 404 -8.96 19.76 -25.82
CA LEU A 404 -7.93 19.91 -26.84
C LEU A 404 -8.51 19.90 -28.26
N ALA A 405 -9.62 19.20 -28.48
CA ALA A 405 -10.32 19.10 -29.77
C ALA A 405 -11.21 20.31 -30.11
N LYS A 406 -11.33 21.34 -29.25
CA LYS A 406 -12.07 22.57 -29.59
C LYS A 406 -11.17 23.50 -30.44
N PRO A 407 -11.44 23.69 -31.74
CA PRO A 407 -10.70 24.67 -32.53
C PRO A 407 -11.01 26.08 -32.02
N SER A 408 -9.97 26.87 -31.78
CA SER A 408 -10.07 28.29 -31.47
C SER A 408 -10.80 29.00 -32.61
N ARG A 409 -12.07 29.36 -32.40
CA ARG A 409 -12.75 30.35 -33.25
C ARG A 409 -12.09 31.70 -33.00
N SER A 410 -11.03 31.96 -33.74
CA SER A 410 -10.47 33.30 -33.89
C SER A 410 -11.51 34.17 -34.56
N THR A 411 -12.08 35.11 -33.80
CA THR A 411 -12.91 36.21 -34.26
C THR A 411 -12.10 37.08 -35.20
N ARG A 412 -12.17 36.80 -36.50
CA ARG A 412 -11.79 37.74 -37.55
C ARG A 412 -12.98 38.68 -37.76
N SER A 413 -13.03 39.74 -36.95
CA SER A 413 -13.84 40.93 -37.27
C SER A 413 -13.27 41.52 -38.56
N MET A 414 -14.03 41.41 -39.65
CA MET A 414 -13.74 42.16 -40.86
C MET A 414 -14.13 43.62 -40.64
N VAL A 415 -13.15 44.46 -40.91
CA VAL A 415 -13.20 45.91 -41.08
C VAL A 415 -14.33 46.28 -42.05
N GLY A 416 -15.22 47.14 -41.59
CA GLY A 416 -16.07 47.97 -42.45
C GLY A 416 -15.71 49.43 -42.22
N ASN A 417 -15.01 50.02 -43.18
CA ASN A 417 -15.22 51.37 -43.71
C ASN A 417 -14.34 51.56 -44.95
#